data_AF-A0A8T4FEM3-F1
#
_entry.id   AF-A0A8T4FEM3-F1
#
_cell.length_a   1.000
_cell.length_b   1.000
_cell.length_c   1.000
_cell.angle_alpha   90.00
_cell.angle_beta   90.00
_cell.angle_gamma   90.00
#
_symmetry.space_group_name_H-M   'P 1'
#
loop_
_entity.id
_entity.type
_entity.pdbx_description
1 polymer ?
#
loop_
_entity_poly.entity_id
_entity_poly.type
_entity_poly.pdbx_seq_one_letter_code
_entity_poly.pdbx_strand_id
1 'polypeptide(L)'
;MPNDFRSRALAYGREGRVIVGLSATLPGERRPSLVAATVQGHQRLHRVAFYPTSGWVCDCIRLKPCPHIAAVALVTGQPHLAGRPEQQEAPATTGATTSTT
;
A
#
# COMPACT_ATOMS: atom_id res chain seq x y z
N MET A 1 23.77 -3.83 -13.81
CA MET A 1 23.09 -2.66 -13.22
C MET A 1 22.13 -3.18 -12.16
N PRO A 2 22.16 -2.70 -10.91
CA PRO A 2 21.23 -3.18 -9.91
C PRO A 2 19.82 -2.77 -10.37
N ASN A 3 18.97 -3.77 -10.52
CA ASN A 3 17.59 -3.64 -10.97
C ASN A 3 16.75 -3.15 -9.78
N ASP A 4 17.01 -1.91 -9.35
CA ASP A 4 16.54 -1.38 -8.09
C ASP A 4 15.02 -1.35 -8.03
N PHE A 5 14.49 -1.94 -6.97
CA PHE A 5 13.07 -2.04 -6.64
C PHE A 5 12.33 -0.70 -6.85
N ARG A 6 12.93 0.40 -6.40
CA ARG A 6 12.38 1.75 -6.50
C ARG A 6 12.28 2.25 -7.95
N SER A 7 13.30 1.97 -8.76
CA SER A 7 13.31 2.31 -10.19
C SER A 7 12.21 1.58 -10.94
N ARG A 8 11.98 0.30 -10.64
CA ARG A 8 10.88 -0.49 -11.23
C ARG A 8 9.50 0.03 -10.82
N ALA A 9 9.31 0.37 -9.54
CA ALA A 9 8.05 0.94 -9.06
C ALA A 9 7.74 2.27 -9.74
N LEU A 10 8.74 3.14 -9.88
CA LEU A 10 8.59 4.42 -10.59
C LEU A 10 8.30 4.23 -12.09
N ALA A 11 8.93 3.26 -12.74
CA ALA A 11 8.65 2.94 -14.15
C ALA A 11 7.18 2.56 -14.35
N TYR A 12 6.64 1.66 -13.52
CA TYR A 12 5.22 1.29 -13.60
C TYR A 12 4.27 2.48 -13.39
N GLY A 13 4.57 3.36 -12.43
CA GLY A 13 3.77 4.57 -12.20
C GLY A 13 3.83 5.57 -13.37
N ARG A 14 5.04 5.84 -13.89
CA ARG A 14 5.25 6.83 -14.97
C ARG A 14 4.71 6.38 -16.32
N GLU A 15 4.78 5.08 -16.62
CA GLU A 15 4.30 4.54 -17.89
C GLU A 15 2.76 4.42 -17.95
N GLY A 16 2.04 4.94 -16.96
CA GLY A 16 0.57 4.85 -16.91
C GLY A 16 0.07 3.41 -16.79
N ARG A 17 0.92 2.47 -16.35
CA ARG A 17 0.59 1.06 -16.22
C ARG A 17 -0.21 0.74 -14.97
N VAL A 18 -0.57 1.75 -14.18
CA VAL A 18 -1.36 1.63 -12.96
C VAL A 18 -2.74 2.22 -13.20
N ILE A 19 -3.77 1.38 -13.08
CA ILE A 19 -5.17 1.80 -13.18
C ILE A 19 -5.79 1.61 -11.80
N VAL A 20 -6.15 2.72 -11.14
CA VAL A 20 -6.83 2.69 -9.84
C VAL A 20 -8.33 2.56 -10.10
N GLY A 21 -8.91 1.43 -9.70
CA GLY A 21 -10.36 1.20 -9.82
C GLY A 21 -11.14 1.68 -8.61
N LEU A 22 -10.54 1.62 -7.41
CA LEU A 22 -11.13 2.08 -6.17
C LEU A 22 -10.06 2.75 -5.30
N SER A 23 -10.39 3.92 -4.78
CA SER A 23 -9.69 4.57 -3.68
C SER A 23 -10.72 5.18 -2.74
N ALA A 24 -10.85 4.65 -1.54
CA ALA A 24 -11.75 5.17 -0.52
C ALA A 24 -10.96 5.63 0.71
N THR A 25 -11.36 6.79 1.24
CA THR A 25 -10.81 7.38 2.46
C THR A 25 -11.93 7.40 3.49
N LEU A 26 -11.73 6.76 4.63
CA LEU A 26 -12.70 6.79 5.72
C LEU A 26 -12.80 8.19 6.33
N PRO A 27 -13.96 8.57 6.90
CA PRO A 27 -14.13 9.87 7.56
C PRO A 27 -13.07 10.09 8.65
N GLY A 28 -12.41 11.25 8.61
CA GLY A 28 -11.33 11.60 9.55
C GLY A 28 -9.94 11.14 9.13
N GLU A 29 -9.82 10.33 8.08
CA GLU A 29 -8.53 9.93 7.54
C GLU A 29 -8.03 10.91 6.47
N ARG A 30 -6.71 11.10 6.42
CA ARG A 30 -6.05 11.95 5.40
C ARG A 30 -5.57 11.15 4.19
N ARG A 31 -5.77 9.83 4.18
CA ARG A 31 -5.21 8.90 3.20
C ARG A 31 -6.19 7.77 2.90
N PRO A 32 -6.13 7.15 1.71
CA PRO A 32 -7.03 6.06 1.36
C PRO A 32 -6.86 4.83 2.28
N SER A 33 -7.92 4.44 2.96
CA SER A 33 -7.97 3.25 3.83
C SER A 33 -8.21 1.97 3.01
N LEU A 34 -8.73 2.12 1.80
CA LEU A 34 -9.02 1.02 0.87
C LEU A 34 -8.58 1.42 -0.54
N VAL A 35 -7.77 0.56 -1.15
CA VAL A 35 -7.33 0.72 -2.54
C VAL A 35 -7.54 -0.57 -3.30
N ALA A 36 -8.06 -0.50 -4.51
CA ALA A 36 -8.01 -1.59 -5.48
C ALA A 36 -7.53 -1.03 -6.83
N ALA A 37 -6.47 -1.64 -7.35
CA ALA A 37 -5.82 -1.23 -8.59
C ALA A 37 -5.39 -2.44 -9.41
N THR A 38 -5.22 -2.22 -10.71
CA THR A 38 -4.56 -3.15 -11.61
C THR A 38 -3.26 -2.53 -12.11
N VAL A 39 -2.21 -3.34 -12.17
CA VAL A 39 -0.90 -2.94 -12.69
C VAL A 39 -0.56 -3.81 -13.89
N GLN A 40 -0.30 -3.19 -15.04
CA GLN A 40 0.17 -3.89 -16.23
C GLN A 40 1.65 -4.29 -16.05
N GLY A 41 1.87 -5.55 -15.68
CA GLY A 41 3.19 -6.16 -15.70
C GLY A 41 3.63 -6.49 -17.13
N HIS A 42 4.84 -7.02 -17.27
CA HIS A 42 5.39 -7.41 -18.58
C HIS A 42 4.57 -8.47 -19.32
N GLN A 43 3.99 -9.44 -18.59
CA GLN A 43 3.29 -10.58 -19.20
C GLN A 43 1.80 -10.66 -18.85
N ARG A 44 1.36 -9.97 -17.79
CA ARG A 44 -0.03 -10.01 -17.34
C ARG A 44 -0.38 -8.78 -16.50
N LEU A 45 -1.68 -8.54 -16.37
CA LEU A 45 -2.23 -7.63 -15.37
C LEU A 45 -2.11 -8.26 -13.98
N HIS A 46 -1.72 -7.44 -13.01
CA HIS A 46 -1.60 -7.80 -11.61
C HIS A 46 -2.61 -7.02 -10.80
N ARG A 47 -3.43 -7.72 -10.01
CA ARG A 47 -4.32 -7.09 -9.03
C ARG A 47 -3.53 -6.73 -7.80
N VAL A 48 -3.68 -5.47 -7.39
CA VAL A 48 -3.08 -4.91 -6.19
C VAL A 48 -4.19 -4.30 -5.35
N ALA A 49 -4.22 -4.62 -4.06
CA ALA A 49 -5.18 -4.02 -3.16
C ALA A 49 -4.51 -3.66 -1.83
N PHE A 50 -5.07 -2.65 -1.18
CA PHE A 50 -4.78 -2.30 0.19
C PHE A 50 -6.06 -2.45 0.99
N TYR A 51 -6.02 -3.28 2.02
CA TYR A 51 -7.10 -3.44 3.00
C TYR A 51 -6.61 -2.98 4.37
N PRO A 52 -7.44 -2.34 5.19
CA PRO A 52 -7.02 -1.84 6.50
C PRO A 52 -6.61 -2.97 7.46
N THR A 53 -7.20 -4.15 7.32
CA THR A 53 -6.93 -5.32 8.18
C THR A 53 -5.80 -6.20 7.68
N SER A 54 -5.60 -6.29 6.37
CA SER A 54 -4.66 -7.24 5.73
C SER A 54 -3.43 -6.58 5.12
N GLY A 55 -3.41 -5.24 5.06
CA GLY A 55 -2.37 -4.47 4.41
C GLY A 55 -2.36 -4.65 2.88
N TRP A 56 -1.18 -4.47 2.29
CA TRP A 56 -0.99 -4.58 0.85
C TRP A 56 -0.92 -6.03 0.38
N VAL A 57 -1.70 -6.31 -0.64
CA VAL A 57 -1.71 -7.60 -1.33
C VAL A 57 -1.47 -7.40 -2.82
N CYS A 58 -0.77 -8.35 -3.42
CA CYS A 58 -0.57 -8.46 -4.85
C CYS A 58 -0.71 -9.93 -5.24
N ASP A 59 -1.37 -10.21 -6.36
CA ASP A 59 -1.48 -11.57 -6.91
C ASP A 59 -0.15 -12.13 -7.50
N CYS A 60 0.91 -11.32 -7.45
CA CYS A 60 2.22 -11.67 -7.91
C CYS A 60 2.94 -12.52 -6.85
N ILE A 61 2.95 -13.83 -7.06
CA ILE A 61 3.49 -14.83 -6.13
C ILE A 61 5.02 -14.71 -5.95
N ARG A 62 5.71 -13.90 -6.78
CA ARG A 62 7.17 -14.00 -6.93
C ARG A 62 8.01 -13.19 -5.94
N LEU A 63 7.54 -12.07 -5.39
CA LEU A 63 8.41 -11.15 -4.62
C LEU A 63 7.66 -10.40 -3.50
N LYS A 64 8.19 -10.47 -2.27
CA LYS A 64 7.93 -9.50 -1.18
C LYS A 64 9.29 -8.87 -0.80
N PRO A 65 9.49 -7.55 -0.94
CA PRO A 65 8.53 -6.53 -1.38
C PRO A 65 8.25 -6.56 -2.90
N CYS A 66 7.02 -6.22 -3.29
CA CYS A 66 6.57 -6.23 -4.69
C CYS A 66 6.60 -4.83 -5.32
N PRO A 67 7.23 -4.65 -6.51
CA PRO A 67 7.28 -3.35 -7.18
C PRO A 67 5.91 -2.84 -7.64
N HIS A 68 4.92 -3.71 -7.89
CA HIS A 68 3.55 -3.30 -8.21
C HIS A 68 2.86 -2.66 -7.00
N ILE A 69 3.08 -3.20 -5.80
CA ILE A 69 2.57 -2.60 -4.55
C ILE A 69 3.14 -1.19 -4.38
N ALA A 70 4.46 -1.06 -4.51
CA ALA A 70 5.12 0.24 -4.40
C ALA A 70 4.65 1.25 -5.46
N ALA A 71 4.43 0.80 -6.70
CA ALA A 71 3.90 1.67 -7.75
C ALA A 71 2.50 2.20 -7.41
N VAL A 72 1.59 1.33 -6.95
CA VAL A 72 0.23 1.74 -6.57
C VAL A 72 0.27 2.67 -5.36
N ALA A 73 1.04 2.32 -4.34
CA ALA A 73 1.20 3.15 -3.14
C ALA A 73 1.74 4.56 -3.46
N LEU A 74 2.63 4.69 -4.43
CA LEU A 74 3.10 6.00 -4.91
C LEU A 74 1.99 6.79 -5.61
N VAL A 75 1.22 6.13 -6.51
CA VAL A 75 0.13 6.77 -7.27
C VAL A 75 -1.04 7.18 -6.36
N THR A 76 -1.34 6.41 -5.32
CA THR A 76 -2.43 6.71 -4.37
C THR A 76 -2.03 7.62 -3.21
N GLY A 77 -0.83 8.21 -3.25
CA GLY A 77 -0.38 9.16 -2.22
C GLY A 77 -0.01 8.52 -0.88
N GLN A 78 0.40 7.25 -0.89
CA GLN A 78 0.85 6.48 0.28
C GLN A 78 2.32 6.02 0.16
N PRO A 79 3.30 6.93 -0.06
CA PRO A 79 4.69 6.56 -0.33
C PRO A 79 5.37 5.82 0.85
N HIS A 80 4.99 6.12 2.10
CA HIS A 80 5.49 5.43 3.29
C HIS A 80 5.10 3.95 3.33
N LEU A 81 3.94 3.56 2.78
CA LEU A 81 3.51 2.16 2.73
C LEU A 81 4.14 1.38 1.55
N ALA A 82 4.83 2.07 0.64
CA ALA A 82 5.62 1.46 -0.41
C ALA A 82 6.90 0.78 0.13
N GLY A 83 7.28 1.06 1.38
CA GLY A 83 8.45 0.50 2.04
C GLY A 83 8.07 -0.18 3.35
N ARG A 84 7.99 -1.52 3.32
CA ARG A 84 7.86 -2.45 4.47
C ARG A 84 6.60 -2.21 5.35
N PRO A 85 5.90 -3.26 5.81
CA PRO A 85 4.91 -3.10 6.86
C PRO A 85 5.65 -2.75 8.15
N GLU A 86 5.77 -1.46 8.45
CA GLU A 86 6.00 -1.03 9.83
C GLU A 86 4.66 -1.22 10.53
N GLN A 87 4.69 -2.00 11.61
CA GLN A 87 3.53 -2.34 12.42
C GLN A 87 2.77 -1.05 12.74
N GLN A 88 1.52 -0.98 12.29
CA GLN A 88 0.57 0.00 12.81
C GLN A 88 0.32 -0.42 14.25
N GLU A 89 1.15 0.11 15.15
CA GLU A 89 1.01 -0.06 16.59
C GLU A 89 -0.39 0.45 16.95
N ALA A 90 -1.21 -0.46 17.49
CA ALA A 90 -2.56 -0.16 17.93
C ALA A 90 -2.52 1.05 18.88
N PRO A 91 -3.50 1.98 18.82
CA PRO A 91 -3.57 3.06 19.79
C PRO A 91 -3.65 2.43 21.19
N ALA A 92 -2.64 2.76 22.01
CA ALA A 92 -2.53 2.30 23.38
C ALA A 92 -3.85 2.56 24.11
N THR A 93 -4.46 1.48 24.59
CA THR A 93 -5.61 1.50 25.48
C THR A 93 -5.24 2.37 26.68
N THR A 94 -5.80 3.58 26.74
CA THR A 94 -5.61 4.47 27.89
C THR A 94 -6.43 3.90 29.05
N GLY A 95 -5.79 3.07 29.88
CA GLY A 95 -6.32 2.66 31.16
C GLY A 95 -6.29 3.86 32.11
N ALA A 96 -7.41 4.57 32.24
CA ALA A 96 -7.60 5.54 33.30
C ALA A 96 -7.77 4.78 34.63
N THR A 97 -6.72 4.75 35.44
CA THR A 97 -6.81 4.35 36.86
C THR A 97 -7.18 5.58 37.69
N THR A 98 -8.45 5.73 38.01
CA THR A 98 -8.89 6.57 39.14
C THR A 98 -8.89 5.73 40.40
N SER A 99 -7.87 5.90 41.24
CA SER A 99 -7.85 5.43 42.62
C SER A 99 -8.44 6.51 43.52
N THR A 100 -9.55 6.16 44.15
CA THR A 100 -10.21 6.87 45.25
C THR A 100 -9.32 6.88 46.49
N THR A 101 -9.20 8.02 47.18
CA THR A 101 -8.93 8.08 48.62
C THR A 101 -9.65 9.29 49.20
#